data_AF-A0A1H1RX87-F1
#
_entry.id   AF-A0A1H1RX87-F1
#
_cell.length_a   1.000
_cell.length_b   1.000
_cell.length_c   1.000
_cell.angle_alpha   90.00
_cell.angle_beta   90.00
_cell.angle_gamma   90.00
#
_symmetry.space_group_name_H-M   'P 1'
#
loop_
_entity.id
_entity.type
_entity.pdbx_description
1 polymer ?
#
loop_
_entity_poly.entity_id
_entity_poly.type
_entity_poly.pdbx_seq_one_letter_code
_entity_poly.pdbx_strand_id
1 'polypeptide(L)'
;MFASAGGRLPLMPRPEQATAFALSAPAHDLRAVPDWQRLSAWMSQAWLPLLETNRYDLGIPPVNLEMDPEHWLPDLIVKAGVLANELMLALDMEEVFPYLGAGSALDQLDDTLRKAAGGRPRRNHLKQWQQLDRAGLAGAWQVTVDMIEARLVWHG
;
A
#
# COMPACT_ATOMS: atom_id res chain seq x y z
N MET A 1 -8.44 7.44 -2.21
CA MET A 1 -9.82 6.95 -2.04
C MET A 1 -9.95 5.67 -2.85
N PHE A 2 -10.55 4.63 -2.28
CA PHE A 2 -10.67 3.31 -2.91
C PHE A 2 -12.16 2.97 -3.16
N ALA A 3 -12.42 1.91 -3.94
CA ALA A 3 -13.76 1.35 -4.10
C ALA A 3 -14.19 0.50 -2.88
N SER A 4 -13.86 0.98 -1.67
CA SER A 4 -14.18 0.34 -0.41
C SER A 4 -15.63 0.58 0.02
N ALA A 5 -16.13 -0.28 0.90
CA ALA A 5 -17.41 -0.10 1.57
C ALA A 5 -17.35 -0.74 2.96
N GLY A 6 -17.72 0.03 3.99
CA GLY A 6 -17.75 -0.47 5.37
C GLY A 6 -16.40 -1.01 5.87
N GLY A 7 -15.31 -0.32 5.56
CA GLY A 7 -13.96 -0.71 5.99
C GLY A 7 -13.39 -1.96 5.30
N ARG A 8 -14.00 -2.37 4.18
CA ARG A 8 -13.55 -3.51 3.36
C ARG A 8 -13.25 -3.12 1.93
N LEU A 9 -12.24 -3.75 1.34
CA LEU A 9 -11.81 -3.52 -0.03
C LEU A 9 -12.14 -4.73 -0.92
N PRO A 10 -13.07 -4.59 -1.88
CA PRO A 10 -13.29 -5.60 -2.89
C PRO A 10 -12.09 -5.71 -3.84
N LEU A 11 -11.62 -6.94 -4.08
CA LEU A 11 -10.53 -7.26 -5.00
C LEU A 11 -10.97 -8.25 -6.08
N MET A 12 -10.54 -7.95 -7.31
CA MET A 12 -11.00 -8.64 -8.50
C MET A 12 -9.78 -9.28 -9.17
N PRO A 13 -9.84 -10.57 -9.55
CA PRO A 13 -8.75 -11.25 -10.22
C PRO A 13 -8.45 -10.69 -11.62
N ARG A 14 -9.41 -9.96 -12.23
CA ARG A 14 -9.26 -9.40 -13.57
C ARG A 14 -9.73 -7.94 -13.68
N PRO A 15 -9.05 -7.09 -14.47
CA PRO A 15 -9.41 -5.69 -14.63
C PRO A 15 -10.86 -5.45 -15.08
N GLU A 16 -11.40 -6.31 -15.95
CA GLU A 16 -12.77 -6.18 -16.48
C GLU A 16 -13.82 -6.30 -15.37
N GLN A 17 -13.57 -7.16 -14.39
CA GLN A 17 -14.44 -7.33 -13.24
C GLN A 17 -14.38 -6.12 -12.30
N ALA A 18 -13.22 -5.45 -12.20
CA ALA A 18 -13.08 -4.20 -11.45
C ALA A 18 -13.90 -3.07 -12.07
N THR A 19 -13.88 -2.94 -13.41
CA THR A 19 -14.75 -1.98 -14.11
C THR A 19 -16.22 -2.31 -13.90
N ALA A 20 -16.62 -3.58 -14.07
CA ALA A 20 -17.99 -4.01 -13.84
C ALA A 20 -18.46 -3.72 -12.41
N PHE A 21 -17.61 -3.96 -11.41
CA PHE A 21 -17.90 -3.65 -10.01
C PHE A 21 -18.07 -2.16 -9.76
N ALA A 22 -17.13 -1.33 -10.25
CA ALA A 22 -17.20 0.12 -10.10
C ALA A 22 -18.47 0.71 -10.74
N LEU A 23 -18.96 0.11 -11.83
CA LEU A 23 -20.20 0.51 -12.48
C LEU A 23 -21.46 -0.10 -11.82
N SER A 24 -21.29 -1.17 -11.03
CA SER A 24 -22.41 -1.86 -10.40
C SER A 24 -23.03 -1.04 -9.26
N ALA A 25 -24.27 -1.37 -8.92
CA ALA A 25 -25.11 -0.65 -7.97
C ALA A 25 -24.67 -0.56 -6.48
N PRO A 26 -23.74 -1.39 -5.92
CA PRO A 26 -23.38 -1.29 -4.50
C PRO A 26 -22.90 0.11 -4.12
N ALA A 27 -23.22 0.53 -2.91
CA ALA A 27 -22.61 1.71 -2.30
C ALA A 27 -21.13 1.41 -2.04
N HIS A 28 -20.24 2.18 -2.66
CA HIS A 28 -18.81 2.18 -2.42
C HIS A 28 -18.30 3.62 -2.41
N ASP A 29 -17.17 3.87 -1.75
CA ASP A 29 -16.72 5.21 -1.40
C ASP A 29 -16.39 6.08 -2.62
N LEU A 30 -15.97 5.48 -3.75
CA LEU A 30 -15.75 6.25 -5.00
C LEU A 30 -16.98 7.02 -5.50
N ARG A 31 -18.20 6.65 -5.10
CA ARG A 31 -19.42 7.39 -5.50
C ARG A 31 -19.50 8.78 -4.88
N ALA A 32 -18.72 9.04 -3.82
CA ALA A 32 -18.59 10.36 -3.21
C ALA A 32 -17.59 11.26 -3.95
N VAL A 33 -16.84 10.74 -4.93
CA VAL A 33 -15.89 11.53 -5.72
C VAL A 33 -16.66 12.55 -6.58
N PRO A 34 -16.25 13.83 -6.58
CA PRO A 34 -16.81 14.82 -7.50
C PRO A 34 -16.73 14.33 -8.96
N ASP A 35 -17.78 14.58 -9.75
CA ASP A 35 -17.91 14.11 -11.13
C ASP A 35 -17.91 12.57 -11.31
N TRP A 36 -18.20 11.78 -10.27
CA TRP A 36 -18.26 10.30 -10.37
C TRP A 36 -19.12 9.82 -11.55
N GLN A 37 -20.30 10.41 -11.79
CA GLN A 37 -21.15 10.02 -12.93
C GLN A 37 -20.45 10.18 -14.30
N ARG A 38 -19.67 11.24 -14.48
CA ARG A 38 -18.93 11.46 -15.72
C ARG A 38 -17.78 10.46 -15.84
N LEU A 39 -17.06 10.22 -14.73
CA LEU A 39 -15.99 9.23 -14.70
C LEU A 39 -16.50 7.83 -14.97
N SER A 40 -17.60 7.42 -14.35
CA SER A 40 -18.22 6.10 -14.56
C SER A 40 -18.71 5.94 -16.00
N ALA A 41 -19.29 6.99 -16.60
CA ALA A 41 -19.68 6.95 -18.02
C ALA A 41 -18.46 6.72 -18.93
N TRP A 42 -17.33 7.40 -18.66
CA TRP A 42 -16.09 7.20 -19.41
C TRP A 42 -15.50 5.79 -19.20
N MET A 43 -15.46 5.29 -17.96
CA MET A 43 -15.01 3.94 -17.63
C MET A 43 -15.85 2.86 -18.32
N SER A 44 -17.14 3.09 -18.56
CA SER A 44 -18.01 2.15 -19.28
C SER A 44 -17.70 2.02 -20.77
N GLN A 45 -16.97 2.99 -21.32
CA GLN A 45 -16.67 3.09 -22.75
C GLN A 45 -15.19 2.79 -23.06
N ALA A 46 -14.33 2.80 -22.04
CA ALA A 46 -12.89 2.67 -22.19
C ALA A 46 -12.31 1.53 -21.35
N TRP A 47 -11.34 0.82 -21.91
CA TRP A 47 -10.53 -0.11 -21.14
C TRP A 47 -9.66 0.65 -20.13
N LEU A 48 -9.57 0.15 -18.90
CA LEU A 48 -8.72 0.70 -17.85
C LEU A 48 -7.42 -0.10 -17.75
N PRO A 49 -6.31 0.38 -18.36
CA PRO A 49 -5.04 -0.32 -18.24
C PRO A 49 -4.47 -0.18 -16.83
N LEU A 50 -3.95 -1.29 -16.30
CA LEU A 50 -3.10 -1.24 -15.11
C LEU A 50 -1.74 -0.65 -15.49
N LEU A 51 -1.43 0.52 -14.96
CA LEU A 51 -0.11 1.14 -15.14
C LEU A 51 0.94 0.39 -14.31
N GLU A 52 2.15 0.23 -14.85
CA GLU A 52 3.27 -0.38 -14.10
C GLU A 52 3.58 0.36 -12.79
N THR A 53 3.40 1.69 -12.79
CA THR A 53 3.55 2.52 -11.59
C THR A 53 2.51 2.19 -10.50
N ASN A 54 1.38 1.60 -10.87
CA ASN A 54 0.28 1.24 -9.97
C ASN A 54 0.27 -0.26 -9.64
N ARG A 55 1.39 -0.96 -9.84
CA ARG A 55 1.62 -2.32 -9.33
C ARG A 55 2.31 -2.24 -7.98
N TYR A 56 1.75 -2.93 -6.99
CA TYR A 56 2.26 -2.94 -5.63
C TYR A 56 2.39 -4.39 -5.16
N ASP A 57 3.37 -4.63 -4.30
CA ASP A 57 3.56 -5.91 -3.63
C ASP A 57 3.80 -5.63 -2.16
N LEU A 58 2.84 -6.03 -1.32
CA LEU A 58 2.91 -5.87 0.12
C LEU A 58 3.63 -7.06 0.81
N GLY A 59 3.86 -8.18 0.10
CA GLY A 59 4.50 -9.38 0.63
C GLY A 59 6.02 -9.43 0.44
N ILE A 60 6.58 -8.65 -0.50
CA ILE A 60 8.04 -8.56 -0.69
C ILE A 60 8.77 -7.79 0.43
N PRO A 61 8.25 -6.68 1.00
CA PRO A 61 8.98 -5.88 1.98
C PRO A 61 9.49 -6.66 3.21
N PRO A 62 8.73 -7.58 3.85
CA PRO A 62 9.26 -8.40 4.95
C PRO A 62 10.50 -9.18 4.53
N VAL A 63 10.42 -9.87 3.38
CA VAL A 63 11.54 -10.63 2.80
C VAL A 63 12.73 -9.72 2.51
N ASN A 64 12.47 -8.50 2.03
CA ASN A 64 13.52 -7.52 1.76
C ASN A 64 14.22 -7.05 3.04
N LEU A 65 13.46 -6.78 4.10
CA LEU A 65 13.95 -6.27 5.38
C LEU A 65 14.78 -7.30 6.16
N GLU A 66 14.52 -8.59 5.97
CA GLU A 66 15.33 -9.68 6.53
C GLU A 66 16.73 -9.78 5.91
N MET A 67 16.92 -9.28 4.68
CA MET A 67 18.23 -9.25 4.04
C MET A 67 19.18 -8.27 4.72
N ASP A 68 20.47 -8.36 4.37
CA ASP A 68 21.43 -7.33 4.74
C ASP A 68 21.05 -5.97 4.10
N PRO A 69 21.17 -4.85 4.85
CA PRO A 69 20.78 -3.53 4.33
C PRO A 69 21.47 -3.10 3.02
N GLU A 70 22.61 -3.70 2.70
CA GLU A 70 23.32 -3.53 1.42
C GLU A 70 22.56 -4.08 0.21
N HIS A 71 21.58 -4.94 0.45
CA HIS A 71 20.72 -5.59 -0.56
C HIS A 71 19.28 -5.08 -0.52
N TRP A 72 18.95 -4.19 0.41
CA TRP A 72 17.61 -3.60 0.46
C TRP A 72 17.30 -2.85 -0.83
N LEU A 73 16.01 -2.86 -1.16
CA LEU A 73 15.41 -2.14 -2.29
C LEU A 73 14.51 -1.03 -1.72
N PRO A 74 15.05 0.17 -1.42
CA PRO A 74 14.32 1.22 -0.72
C PRO A 74 13.05 1.65 -1.44
N ASP A 75 13.11 1.81 -2.75
CA ASP A 75 11.96 2.26 -3.56
C ASP A 75 10.79 1.27 -3.47
N LEU A 76 11.08 -0.03 -3.36
CA LEU A 76 10.06 -1.06 -3.19
C LEU A 76 9.37 -0.93 -1.83
N ILE A 77 10.15 -0.79 -0.75
CA ILE A 77 9.63 -0.67 0.62
C ILE A 77 8.82 0.63 0.76
N VAL A 78 9.37 1.75 0.28
CA VAL A 78 8.71 3.07 0.33
C VAL A 78 7.40 3.05 -0.47
N LYS A 79 7.42 2.49 -1.69
CA LYS A 79 6.21 2.39 -2.52
C LYS A 79 5.13 1.54 -1.86
N ALA A 80 5.52 0.41 -1.27
CA ALA A 80 4.60 -0.45 -0.53
C ALA A 80 4.05 0.26 0.73
N GLY A 81 4.88 1.05 1.41
CA GLY A 81 4.51 1.79 2.62
C GLY A 81 3.50 2.91 2.34
N VAL A 82 3.62 3.56 1.17
CA VAL A 82 2.62 4.52 0.70
C VAL A 82 1.27 3.84 0.53
N LEU A 83 1.20 2.71 -0.18
CA LEU A 83 -0.06 1.99 -0.36
C LEU A 83 -0.64 1.53 0.98
N ALA A 84 0.19 0.98 1.87
CA ALA A 84 -0.27 0.48 3.16
C ALA A 84 -0.87 1.61 4.02
N ASN A 85 -0.25 2.80 4.02
CA ASN A 85 -0.81 3.99 4.66
C ASN A 85 -2.13 4.46 4.03
N GLU A 86 -2.20 4.49 2.70
CA GLU A 86 -3.43 4.85 1.99
C GLU A 86 -4.58 3.87 2.30
N LEU A 87 -4.28 2.57 2.40
CA LEU A 87 -5.24 1.54 2.77
C LEU A 87 -5.68 1.65 4.23
N MET A 88 -4.75 1.88 5.16
CA MET A 88 -5.06 2.09 6.58
C MET A 88 -6.09 3.22 6.76
N LEU A 89 -5.87 4.35 6.09
CA LEU A 89 -6.78 5.50 6.14
C LEU A 89 -8.11 5.22 5.44
N ALA A 90 -8.08 4.57 4.27
CA ALA A 90 -9.30 4.31 3.51
C ALA A 90 -10.20 3.24 4.13
N LEU A 91 -9.62 2.31 4.89
CA LEU A 91 -10.33 1.19 5.50
C LEU A 91 -10.60 1.40 7.00
N ASP A 92 -10.27 2.58 7.53
CA ASP A 92 -10.47 2.94 8.94
C ASP A 92 -9.87 1.89 9.90
N MET A 93 -8.58 1.60 9.69
CA MET A 93 -7.86 0.56 10.42
C MET A 93 -7.08 1.15 11.59
N GLU A 94 -7.79 1.61 12.62
CA GLU A 94 -7.16 2.23 13.79
C GLU A 94 -6.16 1.30 14.50
N GLU A 95 -6.42 -0.01 14.47
CA GLU A 95 -5.57 -1.04 15.07
C GLU A 95 -4.17 -1.15 14.43
N VAL A 96 -3.98 -0.61 13.22
CA VAL A 96 -2.71 -0.62 12.49
C VAL A 96 -1.81 0.57 12.85
N PHE A 97 -2.35 1.63 13.48
CA PHE A 97 -1.59 2.84 13.83
C PHE A 97 -0.30 2.57 14.62
N PRO A 98 -0.22 1.62 15.57
CA PRO A 98 1.04 1.32 16.25
C PRO A 98 2.17 0.85 15.33
N TYR A 99 1.84 0.31 14.16
CA TYR A 99 2.79 -0.29 13.22
C TYR A 99 3.15 0.64 12.05
N LEU A 100 2.18 1.37 11.49
CA LEU A 100 2.36 2.26 10.33
C LEU A 100 2.17 3.75 10.63
N GLY A 101 1.55 4.09 11.75
CA GLY A 101 1.23 5.47 12.10
C GLY A 101 2.47 6.31 12.40
N ALA A 102 2.28 7.62 12.49
CA ALA A 102 3.36 8.56 12.78
C ALA A 102 4.12 8.17 14.06
N GLY A 103 5.45 8.10 13.96
CA GLY A 103 6.34 7.70 15.05
C GLY A 103 6.50 6.20 15.25
N SER A 104 5.78 5.36 14.50
CA SER A 104 5.96 3.91 14.50
C SER A 104 7.33 3.50 13.92
N ALA A 105 7.71 2.23 14.11
CA ALA A 105 8.96 1.70 13.55
C ALA A 105 8.97 1.74 12.01
N LEU A 106 7.83 1.46 11.36
CA LEU A 106 7.74 1.49 9.88
C LEU A 106 7.71 2.92 9.35
N ASP A 107 7.11 3.86 10.07
CA ASP A 107 7.18 5.30 9.74
C ASP A 107 8.63 5.80 9.79
N GLN A 108 9.36 5.50 10.87
CA GLN A 108 10.78 5.85 11.00
C GLN A 108 11.66 5.21 9.91
N LEU A 109 11.33 3.97 9.51
CA LEU A 109 11.97 3.30 8.38
C LEU A 109 11.71 4.05 7.06
N ASP A 110 10.46 4.35 6.72
CA ASP A 110 10.09 5.08 5.49
C ASP A 110 10.85 6.43 5.42
N ASP A 111 10.85 7.16 6.52
CA ASP A 111 11.56 8.43 6.69
C ASP A 111 13.08 8.28 6.43
N THR A 112 13.66 7.20 6.95
CA THR A 112 15.08 6.88 6.81
C THR A 112 15.43 6.48 5.37
N LEU A 113 14.57 5.72 4.69
CA LEU A 113 14.75 5.32 3.30
C LEU A 113 14.59 6.50 2.35
N ARG A 114 13.61 7.39 2.56
CA ARG A 114 13.41 8.60 1.75
C ARG A 114 14.55 9.59 1.88
N LYS A 115 15.11 9.76 3.08
CA LYS A 115 16.31 10.60 3.29
C LYS A 115 17.51 10.08 2.50
N ALA A 116 17.60 8.77 2.26
CA ALA A 116 18.65 8.17 1.46
C ALA A 116 18.44 8.37 -0.05
N ALA A 117 17.19 8.41 -0.53
CA ALA A 117 16.86 8.69 -1.93
C ALA A 117 17.20 10.13 -2.36
N GLY A 118 17.34 11.07 -1.41
CA GLY A 118 17.63 12.49 -1.64
C GLY A 118 19.06 12.86 -2.10
N GLY A 119 19.79 11.95 -2.76
CA GLY A 119 21.07 12.26 -3.43
C GLY A 119 22.33 12.19 -2.55
N ARG A 120 22.24 11.71 -1.31
CA ARG A 120 23.42 11.42 -0.48
C ARG A 120 24.03 10.05 -0.84
N PRO A 121 25.36 9.87 -0.74
CA PRO A 121 25.98 8.58 -1.03
C PRO A 121 25.39 7.46 -0.15
N ARG A 122 24.95 6.36 -0.77
CA ARG A 122 24.37 5.17 -0.11
C ARG A 122 25.17 4.70 1.11
N ARG A 123 26.50 4.84 1.04
CA ARG A 123 27.46 4.46 2.09
C ARG A 123 27.26 5.21 3.41
N ASN A 124 26.71 6.43 3.39
CA ASN A 124 26.43 7.21 4.60
C ASN A 124 25.15 6.74 5.32
N HIS A 125 24.20 6.17 4.56
CA HIS A 125 22.94 5.66 5.10
C HIS A 125 23.05 4.21 5.56
N LEU A 126 23.96 3.45 4.96
CA LEU A 126 24.15 2.05 5.28
C LEU A 126 24.43 1.79 6.77
N LYS A 127 25.27 2.62 7.41
CA LYS A 127 25.53 2.52 8.86
C LYS A 127 24.28 2.73 9.70
N GLN A 128 23.38 3.61 9.27
CA GLN A 128 22.11 3.86 9.97
C GLN A 128 21.18 2.66 9.78
N TRP A 129 21.11 2.11 8.57
CA TRP A 129 20.26 0.94 8.29
C TRP A 129 20.74 -0.32 9.02
N GLN A 130 22.06 -0.50 9.16
CA GLN A 130 22.66 -1.60 9.93
C GLN A 130 22.31 -1.56 11.43
N GLN A 131 21.87 -0.43 11.96
CA GLN A 131 21.47 -0.28 13.37
C GLN A 131 19.97 -0.56 13.59
N LEU A 132 19.19 -0.76 12.53
CA LEU A 132 17.76 -1.02 12.63
C LEU A 132 17.49 -2.46 13.09
N ASP A 133 16.46 -2.63 13.92
CA ASP A 133 15.93 -3.95 14.27
C ASP A 133 15.19 -4.55 13.07
N ARG A 134 15.92 -5.27 12.23
CA ARG A 134 15.39 -5.89 11.00
C ARG A 134 14.25 -6.86 11.28
N ALA A 135 14.40 -7.69 12.30
CA ALA A 135 13.39 -8.69 12.65
C ALA A 135 12.12 -8.02 13.19
N GLY A 136 12.27 -6.99 14.03
CA GLY A 136 11.15 -6.17 14.49
C GLY A 136 10.43 -5.46 13.35
N LEU A 137 11.16 -4.88 12.39
CA LEU A 137 10.59 -4.23 11.21
C LEU A 137 9.85 -5.21 10.29
N ALA A 138 10.45 -6.36 9.99
CA ALA A 138 9.82 -7.40 9.18
C ALA A 138 8.55 -7.94 9.86
N GLY A 139 8.59 -8.18 11.17
CA GLY A 139 7.43 -8.60 11.96
C GLY A 139 6.31 -7.56 12.00
N ALA A 140 6.64 -6.28 12.23
CA ALA A 140 5.68 -5.18 12.18
C ALA A 140 5.02 -5.05 10.80
N TRP A 141 5.79 -5.25 9.74
CA TRP A 141 5.26 -5.27 8.38
C TRP A 141 4.33 -6.46 8.17
N GLN A 142 4.70 -7.67 8.58
CA GLN A 142 3.87 -8.85 8.41
C GLN A 142 2.52 -8.68 9.11
N VAL A 143 2.52 -8.19 10.35
CA VAL A 143 1.26 -7.90 11.08
C VAL A 143 0.39 -6.90 10.32
N THR A 144 1.00 -5.87 9.74
CA THR A 144 0.30 -4.88 8.91
C THR A 144 -0.34 -5.53 7.68
N VAL A 145 0.38 -6.41 6.99
CA VAL A 145 -0.12 -7.13 5.82
C VAL A 145 -1.29 -8.02 6.21
N ASP A 146 -1.15 -8.81 7.27
CA ASP A 146 -2.20 -9.72 7.74
C ASP A 146 -3.49 -8.95 8.09
N MET A 147 -3.36 -7.78 8.72
CA MET A 147 -4.49 -6.90 9.03
C MET A 147 -5.15 -6.33 7.76
N ILE A 148 -4.35 -5.90 6.77
CA ILE A 148 -4.88 -5.43 5.47
C ILE A 148 -5.61 -6.57 4.77
N GLU A 149 -5.00 -7.75 4.69
CA GLU A 149 -5.56 -8.94 4.05
C GLU A 149 -6.91 -9.34 4.65
N ALA A 150 -7.06 -9.21 5.97
CA ALA A 150 -8.33 -9.46 6.66
C ALA A 150 -9.47 -8.51 6.23
N ARG A 151 -9.16 -7.35 5.62
CA ARG A 151 -10.14 -6.40 5.08
C ARG A 151 -10.40 -6.58 3.58
N LEU A 152 -9.64 -7.45 2.90
CA LEU A 152 -9.80 -7.72 1.46
C LEU A 152 -10.94 -8.71 1.23
N VAL A 153 -11.77 -8.44 0.22
CA VAL A 153 -12.89 -9.30 -0.18
C VAL A 153 -12.71 -9.67 -1.64
N TRP A 154 -12.32 -10.91 -1.91
CA TRP A 154 -12.16 -11.39 -3.28
C TRP A 154 -13.52 -11.70 -3.92
N HIS A 155 -13.80 -11.11 -5.08
CA HIS A 155 -14.96 -11.44 -5.91
C HIS A 155 -14.50 -12.27 -7.13
N GLY A 156 -15.20 -13.38 -7.38
CA GLY A 156 -14.96 -14.29 -8.51
C GLY A 156 -15.85 -14.02 -9.71
#